data_AF-A0A2E4W7C2-F1
#
_entry.id   AF-A0A2E4W7C2-F1
#
_cell.length_a   1.000
_cell.length_b   1.000
_cell.length_c   1.000
_cell.angle_alpha   90.00
_cell.angle_beta   90.00
_cell.angle_gamma   90.00
#
_symmetry.space_group_name_H-M   'P 1'
#
loop_
_entity.id
_entity.type
_entity.pdbx_description
1 polymer ?
#
loop_
_entity_poly.entity_id
_entity_poly.type
_entity_poly.pdbx_seq_one_letter_code
_entity_poly.pdbx_strand_id
1 'polypeptide(L)'
;MITQINVNSIPYVHLPETGGQSQVQWLQNGEKPLSGGNTPNEYIDYSGRLNRVQWQLYNDIKQNDTNINSITVKLNETIVEVNSLRDLFDGIGDYTQLITAVNDLSTDVGNLQNYTSDNDENISFINSSLDTIQQNYDTLSSQVSGQTGTINSLSSDLFSVQDSLGTRVTEDVTDRSGFEDIYYIKTEIGNYTDYDINGNVELANAATGIKSRIESISTSVNSNESAIEDNQTDITKLKQQVGSDELGSETGLELRTKVLETEIERMLSYGGIRLSVNNSQTAINQAGVFVPMVIDDTVEMSVNRNVTIGAEEETAIIATTGGAYVVHASVLLKNTNLNNQWAEFQVYKNGLPTGINAYARLYNDGRGYLDMAEPILLEDQDEIGLRVTLSNTTGNVTIEDYSLFISPM
;
A
#
# COMPACT_ATOMS: atom_id res chain seq x y z
N MET A 1 -53.29 100.13 -4.85
CA MET A 1 -53.06 100.68 -3.50
C MET A 1 -54.22 101.57 -3.09
N ILE A 2 -54.60 101.54 -1.83
CA ILE A 2 -55.57 102.45 -1.22
C ILE A 2 -54.85 103.78 -0.92
N THR A 3 -55.44 104.89 -1.35
CA THR A 3 -54.87 106.23 -1.16
C THR A 3 -55.12 106.75 0.25
N GLN A 4 -54.16 107.47 0.83
CA GLN A 4 -54.32 108.12 2.12
C GLN A 4 -55.42 109.19 2.11
N ILE A 5 -56.10 109.33 3.24
CA ILE A 5 -57.18 110.29 3.48
C ILE A 5 -56.55 111.62 3.92
N ASN A 6 -57.05 112.71 3.35
CA ASN A 6 -56.72 114.07 3.76
C ASN A 6 -58.00 114.79 4.19
N VAL A 7 -57.96 115.48 5.33
CA VAL A 7 -59.10 116.22 5.88
C VAL A 7 -58.78 117.70 5.90
N ASN A 8 -59.72 118.51 5.39
CA ASN A 8 -59.58 119.96 5.38
C ASN A 8 -59.72 120.52 6.80
N SER A 9 -58.88 121.51 7.16
CA SER A 9 -59.00 122.20 8.44
C SER A 9 -60.36 122.89 8.57
N ILE A 10 -60.97 122.79 9.75
CA ILE A 10 -62.22 123.50 10.03
C ILE A 10 -61.95 125.02 10.00
N PRO A 11 -62.76 125.82 9.31
CA PRO A 11 -62.61 127.28 9.30
C PRO A 11 -62.74 127.85 10.71
N TYR A 12 -61.89 128.83 11.04
CA TYR A 12 -61.81 129.44 12.36
C TYR A 12 -63.16 130.01 12.81
N VAL A 13 -63.69 129.49 13.92
CA VAL A 13 -64.87 130.07 14.58
C VAL A 13 -64.40 131.30 15.37
N HIS A 14 -64.84 132.49 14.96
CA HIS A 14 -64.50 133.76 15.61
C HIS A 14 -64.77 133.69 17.12
N LEU A 15 -63.73 133.92 17.93
CA LEU A 15 -63.93 134.25 19.34
C LEU A 15 -64.60 135.64 19.41
N PRO A 16 -65.48 135.90 20.40
CA PRO A 16 -65.97 137.24 20.63
C PRO A 16 -64.79 138.19 20.82
N GLU A 17 -64.83 139.35 20.18
CA GLU A 17 -63.79 140.38 20.24
C GLU A 17 -63.40 140.67 21.70
N THR A 18 -62.14 141.06 21.91
CA THR A 18 -61.45 141.31 23.19
C THR A 18 -62.08 142.37 24.13
N GLY A 19 -63.33 142.76 23.88
CA GLY A 19 -64.14 143.55 24.81
C GLY A 19 -64.71 142.65 25.91
N GLY A 20 -64.17 142.79 27.13
CA GLY A 20 -64.65 142.07 28.30
C GLY A 20 -66.16 142.19 28.49
N GLN A 21 -66.80 141.09 28.94
CA GLN A 21 -68.21 141.11 29.26
C GLN A 21 -68.47 141.81 30.60
N SER A 22 -69.26 142.88 30.56
CA SER A 22 -69.86 143.46 31.75
C SER A 22 -70.87 142.48 32.37
N GLN A 23 -70.76 142.21 33.68
CA GLN A 23 -71.74 141.44 34.44
C GLN A 23 -73.12 142.13 34.33
N VAL A 24 -74.06 141.53 33.62
CA VAL A 24 -75.47 141.94 33.67
C VAL A 24 -76.25 140.84 34.39
N GLN A 25 -76.65 141.12 35.63
CA GLN A 25 -77.54 140.25 36.39
C GLN A 25 -78.98 140.48 35.92
N TRP A 26 -79.45 139.65 35.00
CA TRP A 26 -80.88 139.61 34.68
C TRP A 26 -81.59 138.78 35.76
N LEU A 27 -82.46 139.44 36.54
CA LEU A 27 -83.39 138.76 37.45
C LEU A 27 -84.59 138.26 36.64
N GLN A 28 -84.71 136.94 36.50
CA GLN A 28 -85.94 136.32 36.01
C GLN A 28 -86.70 135.77 37.22
N ASN A 29 -87.96 136.20 37.38
CA ASN A 29 -88.91 135.82 38.43
C ASN A 29 -88.61 134.48 39.13
N GLY A 30 -87.88 134.55 40.26
CA GLY A 30 -87.70 133.42 41.18
C GLY A 30 -86.63 132.37 40.83
N GLU A 31 -85.96 132.44 39.68
CA GLU A 31 -84.87 131.52 39.33
C GLU A 31 -83.48 132.19 39.44
N LYS A 32 -82.44 131.40 39.74
CA LYS A 32 -81.06 131.91 39.90
C LYS A 32 -80.66 132.78 38.69
N PRO A 33 -80.08 133.98 38.90
CA PRO A 33 -79.78 134.94 37.82
C PRO A 33 -78.87 134.34 36.74
N LEU A 34 -79.07 134.76 35.50
CA LEU A 34 -78.11 134.51 34.42
C LEU A 34 -76.86 135.34 34.74
N SER A 35 -75.74 134.68 35.02
CA SER A 35 -74.46 135.32 35.33
C SER A 35 -73.64 135.55 34.05
N GLY A 36 -72.98 136.70 33.94
CA GLY A 36 -71.79 136.87 33.09
C GLY A 36 -70.56 136.19 33.70
N GLY A 37 -69.39 136.33 33.08
CA GLY A 37 -68.12 135.85 33.65
C GLY A 37 -67.84 136.43 35.05
N ASN A 38 -67.09 135.69 35.87
CA ASN A 38 -66.67 136.05 37.22
C ASN A 38 -65.48 137.03 37.25
N THR A 39 -64.71 137.21 36.18
CA THR A 39 -63.61 138.18 36.13
C THR A 39 -64.00 139.48 35.42
N PRO A 40 -63.99 140.64 36.12
CA PRO A 40 -64.03 141.95 35.48
C PRO A 40 -62.65 142.29 34.90
N ASN A 41 -62.62 142.69 33.63
CA ASN A 41 -61.48 143.18 32.84
C ASN A 41 -60.39 142.19 32.40
N GLU A 42 -60.09 142.30 31.10
CA GLU A 42 -58.93 141.82 30.34
C GLU A 42 -58.70 140.30 30.18
N TYR A 43 -59.38 139.44 30.91
CA TYR A 43 -59.35 138.00 30.67
C TYR A 43 -60.74 137.45 30.35
N ILE A 44 -60.85 136.70 29.25
CA ILE A 44 -62.12 136.13 28.79
C ILE A 44 -62.53 135.00 29.75
N ASP A 45 -63.54 135.25 30.57
CA ASP A 45 -64.07 134.27 31.52
C ASP A 45 -65.41 133.71 31.05
N TYR A 46 -65.40 132.41 30.80
CA TYR A 46 -66.52 131.64 30.26
C TYR A 46 -67.34 130.92 31.36
N SER A 47 -67.10 131.22 32.64
CA SER A 47 -67.83 130.61 33.77
C SER A 47 -69.28 131.11 33.93
N GLY A 48 -69.66 132.19 33.24
CA GLY A 48 -71.02 132.75 33.23
C GLY A 48 -72.03 131.96 32.40
N ARG A 49 -73.29 131.91 32.83
CA ARG A 49 -74.39 131.20 32.13
C ARG A 49 -74.66 131.71 30.70
N LEU A 50 -74.36 132.99 30.41
CA LEU A 50 -74.62 133.59 29.09
C LEU A 50 -73.64 133.12 27.99
N ASN A 51 -72.36 132.92 28.33
CA ASN A 51 -71.33 132.49 27.37
C ASN A 51 -71.05 131.00 27.35
N ARG A 52 -71.58 130.28 28.34
CA ARG A 52 -71.32 128.86 28.52
C ARG A 52 -71.60 128.06 27.26
N VAL A 53 -72.70 128.34 26.55
CA VAL A 53 -73.10 127.59 25.34
C VAL A 53 -72.13 127.83 24.18
N GLN A 54 -71.77 129.08 23.88
CA GLN A 54 -70.86 129.41 22.78
C GLN A 54 -69.44 128.89 23.02
N TRP A 55 -68.97 128.99 24.27
CA TRP A 55 -67.66 128.45 24.66
C TRP A 55 -67.62 126.92 24.65
N GLN A 56 -68.68 126.28 25.15
CA GLN A 56 -68.83 124.82 25.04
C GLN A 56 -68.81 124.38 23.59
N LEU A 57 -69.57 125.04 22.71
CA LEU A 57 -69.58 124.75 21.27
C LEU A 57 -68.18 124.92 20.64
N TYR A 58 -67.43 125.96 21.00
CA TYR A 58 -66.05 126.15 20.53
C TYR A 58 -65.13 125.00 20.99
N ASN A 59 -65.18 124.62 22.26
CA ASN A 59 -64.38 123.52 22.79
C ASN A 59 -64.77 122.18 22.17
N ASP A 60 -66.07 121.94 21.96
CA ASP A 60 -66.57 120.73 21.31
C ASP A 60 -66.08 120.67 19.85
N ILE A 61 -66.12 121.79 19.11
CA ILE A 61 -65.59 121.87 17.75
C ILE A 61 -64.07 121.63 17.75
N LYS A 62 -63.33 122.24 18.67
CA LYS A 62 -61.87 122.07 18.78
C LYS A 62 -61.50 120.63 19.16
N GLN A 63 -62.24 120.03 20.09
CA GLN A 63 -62.06 118.63 20.47
C GLN A 63 -62.42 117.70 19.31
N ASN A 64 -63.47 118.01 18.56
CA ASN A 64 -63.87 117.24 17.39
C ASN A 64 -62.83 117.35 16.26
N ASP A 65 -62.26 118.53 16.00
CA ASP A 65 -61.14 118.71 15.07
C ASP A 65 -59.93 117.86 15.48
N THR A 66 -59.58 117.87 16.77
CA THR A 66 -58.52 117.04 17.33
C THR A 66 -58.81 115.54 17.14
N ASN A 67 -60.05 115.11 17.43
CA ASN A 67 -60.49 113.73 17.26
C ASN A 67 -60.44 113.30 15.78
N ILE A 68 -60.95 114.15 14.87
CA ILE A 68 -60.96 113.91 13.42
C ILE A 68 -59.52 113.74 12.92
N ASN A 69 -58.61 114.65 13.27
CA ASN A 69 -57.21 114.56 12.88
C ASN A 69 -56.55 113.28 13.42
N SER A 70 -56.83 112.90 14.68
CA SER A 70 -56.31 111.65 15.26
C SER A 70 -56.87 110.40 14.55
N ILE A 71 -58.15 110.40 14.19
CA ILE A 71 -58.77 109.32 13.42
C ILE A 71 -58.14 109.22 12.02
N THR A 72 -57.93 110.36 11.36
CA THR A 72 -57.29 110.39 10.03
C THR A 72 -55.88 109.83 10.05
N VAL A 73 -55.07 110.15 11.07
CA VAL A 73 -53.74 109.57 11.25
C VAL A 73 -53.82 108.05 11.38
N LYS A 74 -54.67 107.54 12.29
CA LYS A 74 -54.84 106.10 12.49
C LYS A 74 -55.35 105.37 11.24
N LEU A 75 -56.30 105.97 10.52
CA LEU A 75 -56.80 105.41 9.26
C LEU A 75 -55.69 105.35 8.21
N ASN A 76 -54.83 106.36 8.13
CA ASN A 76 -53.70 106.35 7.21
C ASN A 76 -52.64 105.31 7.60
N GLU A 77 -52.39 105.08 8.88
CA GLU A 77 -51.56 103.96 9.37
C GLU A 77 -52.17 102.61 8.95
N THR A 78 -53.47 102.40 9.18
CA THR A 78 -54.18 101.18 8.74
C THR A 78 -54.13 101.01 7.23
N ILE A 79 -54.27 102.08 6.44
CA ILE A 79 -54.16 102.03 4.98
C ILE A 79 -52.77 101.56 4.54
N VAL A 80 -51.71 102.03 5.21
CA VAL A 80 -50.33 101.59 4.95
C VAL A 80 -50.16 100.10 5.27
N GLU A 81 -50.68 99.65 6.41
CA GLU A 81 -50.65 98.23 6.79
C GLU A 81 -51.41 97.35 5.79
N VAL A 82 -52.63 97.76 5.39
CA VAL A 82 -53.44 97.02 4.40
C VAL A 82 -52.76 96.97 3.03
N ASN A 83 -52.14 98.07 2.58
CA ASN A 83 -51.36 98.07 1.35
C ASN A 83 -50.15 97.13 1.46
N SER A 84 -49.44 97.13 2.60
CA SER A 84 -48.30 96.23 2.83
C SER A 84 -48.73 94.76 2.85
N LEU A 85 -49.87 94.44 3.49
CA LEU A 85 -50.45 93.11 3.47
C LEU A 85 -50.85 92.67 2.06
N ARG A 86 -51.43 93.58 1.28
CA ARG A 86 -51.75 93.31 -0.12
C ARG A 86 -50.48 93.02 -0.93
N ASP A 87 -49.44 93.85 -0.80
CA ASP A 87 -48.18 93.64 -1.53
C ASP A 87 -47.54 92.30 -1.12
N LEU A 88 -47.65 91.91 0.15
CA LEU A 88 -47.23 90.58 0.63
C LEU A 88 -48.03 89.45 -0.04
N PHE A 89 -49.37 89.58 -0.11
CA PHE A 89 -50.23 88.58 -0.76
C PHE A 89 -50.04 88.53 -2.29
N ASP A 90 -49.81 89.66 -2.94
CA ASP A 90 -49.49 89.74 -4.37
C ASP A 90 -48.11 89.09 -4.63
N GLY A 91 -47.14 89.23 -3.71
CA GLY A 91 -45.84 88.54 -3.75
C GLY A 91 -45.91 87.02 -3.49
N ILE A 92 -46.96 86.55 -2.83
CA ILE A 92 -47.25 85.11 -2.61
C ILE A 92 -47.92 84.47 -3.86
N GLY A 93 -48.31 85.27 -4.85
CA GLY A 93 -49.18 84.87 -5.96
C GLY A 93 -48.64 83.83 -6.95
N ASP A 94 -47.35 83.47 -6.92
CA ASP A 94 -46.76 82.58 -7.92
C ASP A 94 -46.16 81.28 -7.31
N TYR A 95 -47.03 80.45 -6.74
CA TYR A 95 -46.69 79.07 -6.38
C TYR A 95 -46.44 78.16 -7.59
N THR A 96 -46.50 78.67 -8.83
CA THR A 96 -46.32 77.87 -10.04
C THR A 96 -45.01 77.09 -10.01
N GLN A 97 -43.92 77.70 -9.53
CA GLN A 97 -42.63 77.02 -9.40
C GLN A 97 -42.64 75.89 -8.35
N LEU A 98 -43.33 76.11 -7.22
CA LEU A 98 -43.49 75.08 -6.20
C LEU A 98 -44.34 73.91 -6.72
N ILE A 99 -45.44 74.22 -7.41
CA ILE A 99 -46.32 73.22 -8.02
C ILE A 99 -45.57 72.41 -9.09
N THR A 100 -44.80 73.07 -9.96
CA THR A 100 -43.96 72.38 -10.95
C THR A 100 -42.96 71.47 -10.26
N ALA A 101 -42.22 71.95 -9.25
CA ALA A 101 -41.26 71.12 -8.52
C ALA A 101 -41.91 69.93 -7.83
N VAL A 102 -43.11 70.09 -7.24
CA VAL A 102 -43.87 68.99 -6.63
C VAL A 102 -44.31 67.97 -7.67
N ASN A 103 -44.76 68.42 -8.85
CA ASN A 103 -45.15 67.53 -9.94
C ASN A 103 -43.95 66.74 -10.48
N ASP A 104 -42.80 67.41 -10.68
CA ASP A 104 -41.55 66.77 -11.11
C ASP A 104 -41.11 65.72 -10.07
N LEU A 105 -41.15 66.05 -8.78
CA LEU A 105 -40.89 65.10 -7.70
C LEU A 105 -41.86 63.91 -7.73
N SER A 106 -43.14 64.15 -8.00
CA SER A 106 -44.13 63.07 -8.11
C SER A 106 -43.82 62.14 -9.28
N THR A 107 -43.35 62.68 -10.41
CA THR A 107 -42.90 61.88 -11.56
C THR A 107 -41.65 61.08 -11.21
N ASP A 108 -40.66 61.69 -10.57
CA ASP A 108 -39.44 61.01 -10.16
C ASP A 108 -39.71 59.88 -9.15
N VAL A 109 -40.63 60.10 -8.20
CA VAL A 109 -41.09 59.05 -7.27
C VAL A 109 -41.75 57.90 -8.03
N GLY A 110 -42.59 58.19 -9.03
CA GLY A 110 -43.18 57.16 -9.88
C GLY A 110 -42.14 56.35 -10.65
N ASN A 111 -41.11 57.01 -11.18
CA ASN A 111 -40.00 56.34 -11.87
C ASN A 111 -39.19 55.45 -10.90
N LEU A 112 -38.91 55.92 -9.69
CA LEU A 112 -38.22 55.14 -8.65
C LEU A 112 -39.02 53.90 -8.22
N GLN A 113 -40.36 54.01 -8.18
CA GLN A 113 -41.22 52.86 -7.91
C GLN A 113 -41.10 51.80 -9.01
N ASN A 114 -41.10 52.21 -10.28
CA ASN A 114 -40.91 51.28 -11.40
C ASN A 114 -39.53 50.60 -11.33
N TYR A 115 -38.45 51.34 -11.09
CA TYR A 115 -37.12 50.75 -10.93
C TYR A 115 -37.02 49.78 -9.74
N THR A 116 -37.75 50.06 -8.66
CA THR A 116 -37.81 49.16 -7.51
C THR A 116 -38.53 47.85 -7.88
N SER A 117 -39.65 47.93 -8.60
CA SER A 117 -40.36 46.76 -9.11
C SER A 117 -39.51 45.92 -10.07
N ASP A 118 -38.81 46.55 -11.01
CA ASP A 118 -37.89 45.86 -11.92
C ASP A 118 -36.76 45.15 -11.16
N ASN A 119 -36.23 45.79 -10.12
CA ASN A 119 -35.21 45.19 -9.26
C ASN A 119 -35.75 44.01 -8.46
N ASP A 120 -36.99 44.08 -7.95
CA ASP A 120 -37.62 42.95 -7.25
C ASP A 120 -37.79 41.74 -8.19
N GLU A 121 -38.20 41.96 -9.44
CA GLU A 121 -38.29 40.91 -10.46
C GLU A 121 -36.92 40.30 -10.77
N ASN A 122 -35.89 41.14 -10.95
CA ASN A 122 -34.52 40.69 -11.18
C ASN A 122 -33.98 39.86 -10.00
N ILE A 123 -34.22 40.30 -8.76
CA ILE A 123 -33.82 39.56 -7.54
C ILE A 123 -34.53 38.20 -7.49
N SER A 124 -35.83 38.15 -7.80
CA SER A 124 -36.58 36.89 -7.87
C SER A 124 -35.97 35.93 -8.91
N PHE A 125 -35.63 36.43 -10.10
CA PHE A 125 -34.98 35.64 -11.15
C PHE A 125 -33.60 35.11 -10.73
N ILE A 126 -32.79 35.96 -10.09
CA ILE A 126 -31.47 35.60 -9.57
C ILE A 126 -31.60 34.49 -8.52
N ASN A 127 -32.56 34.61 -7.60
CA ASN A 127 -32.78 33.59 -6.56
C ASN A 127 -33.19 32.23 -7.17
N SER A 128 -34.09 32.21 -8.16
CA SER A 128 -34.44 30.96 -8.85
C SER A 128 -33.26 30.33 -9.60
N SER A 129 -32.39 31.16 -10.18
CA SER A 129 -31.16 30.69 -10.82
C SER A 129 -30.18 30.11 -9.81
N LEU A 130 -30.04 30.74 -8.64
CA LEU A 130 -29.20 30.27 -7.54
C LEU A 130 -29.70 28.92 -6.98
N ASP A 131 -31.01 28.75 -6.82
CA ASP A 131 -31.61 27.47 -6.41
C ASP A 131 -31.29 26.34 -7.41
N THR A 132 -31.33 26.65 -8.72
CA THR A 132 -30.99 25.69 -9.78
C THR A 132 -29.51 25.30 -9.72
N ILE A 133 -28.63 26.28 -9.50
CA ILE A 133 -27.18 26.05 -9.35
C ILE A 133 -26.92 25.15 -8.12
N GLN A 134 -27.61 25.40 -7.00
CA GLN A 134 -27.46 24.58 -5.80
C GLN A 134 -27.87 23.12 -6.03
N GLN A 135 -29.01 22.89 -6.71
CA GLN A 135 -29.45 21.52 -7.06
C GLN A 135 -28.45 20.80 -7.97
N ASN A 136 -27.87 21.52 -8.94
CA ASN A 136 -26.83 20.97 -9.82
C ASN A 136 -25.56 20.60 -9.03
N TYR A 137 -25.15 21.47 -8.09
CA TYR A 137 -24.02 21.20 -7.21
C TYR A 137 -24.23 19.94 -6.36
N ASP A 138 -25.40 19.81 -5.73
CA ASP A 138 -25.74 18.65 -4.90
C ASP A 138 -25.74 17.35 -5.72
N THR A 139 -26.28 17.40 -6.94
CA THR A 139 -26.28 16.27 -7.89
C THR A 139 -24.85 15.85 -8.25
N LEU A 140 -24.00 16.82 -8.61
CA LEU A 140 -22.60 16.56 -8.97
C LEU A 140 -21.82 15.99 -7.79
N SER A 141 -22.00 16.55 -6.59
CA SER A 141 -21.37 16.06 -5.36
C SER A 141 -21.73 14.61 -5.06
N SER A 142 -23.00 14.22 -5.26
CA SER A 142 -23.46 12.84 -5.13
C SER A 142 -22.80 11.91 -6.15
N GLN A 143 -22.72 12.34 -7.42
CA GLN A 143 -22.05 11.57 -8.48
C GLN A 143 -20.57 11.32 -8.20
N VAL A 144 -19.83 12.35 -7.76
CA VAL A 144 -18.41 12.24 -7.40
C VAL A 144 -18.21 11.27 -6.23
N SER A 145 -19.08 11.33 -5.23
CA SER A 145 -19.04 10.39 -4.10
C SER A 145 -19.27 8.94 -4.55
N GLY A 146 -20.24 8.72 -5.45
CA GLY A 146 -20.49 7.41 -6.04
C GLY A 146 -19.31 6.86 -6.84
N GLN A 147 -18.71 7.70 -7.70
CA GLN A 147 -17.51 7.34 -8.47
C GLN A 147 -16.32 7.00 -7.57
N THR A 148 -16.13 7.75 -6.47
CA THR A 148 -15.09 7.47 -5.47
C THR A 148 -15.28 6.09 -4.85
N GLY A 149 -16.53 5.70 -4.56
CA GLY A 149 -16.87 4.35 -4.11
C GLY A 149 -16.47 3.27 -5.12
N THR A 150 -16.83 3.45 -6.40
CA THR A 150 -16.46 2.50 -7.46
C THR A 150 -14.94 2.35 -7.62
N ILE A 151 -14.18 3.45 -7.56
CA ILE A 151 -12.71 3.42 -7.65
C ILE A 151 -12.10 2.62 -6.49
N ASN A 152 -12.62 2.79 -5.28
CA ASN A 152 -12.14 2.05 -4.12
C ASN A 152 -12.41 0.55 -4.25
N SER A 153 -13.60 0.16 -4.75
CA SER A 153 -13.91 -1.25 -5.04
C SER A 153 -12.98 -1.82 -6.11
N LEU A 154 -12.81 -1.13 -7.24
CA LEU A 154 -11.90 -1.57 -8.30
C LEU A 154 -10.45 -1.69 -7.84
N SER A 155 -10.00 -0.79 -6.96
CA SER A 155 -8.65 -0.87 -6.38
C SER A 155 -8.50 -2.11 -5.50
N SER A 156 -9.52 -2.43 -4.70
CA SER A 156 -9.56 -3.66 -3.90
C SER A 156 -9.54 -4.91 -4.77
N ASP A 157 -10.32 -4.92 -5.85
CA ASP A 157 -10.37 -6.03 -6.80
C ASP A 157 -9.01 -6.21 -7.49
N LEU A 158 -8.35 -5.11 -7.89
CA LEU A 158 -7.02 -5.15 -8.47
C LEU A 158 -5.98 -5.75 -7.51
N PHE A 159 -6.03 -5.37 -6.23
CA PHE A 159 -5.15 -5.97 -5.22
C PHE A 159 -5.40 -7.47 -5.05
N SER A 160 -6.66 -7.91 -5.07
CA SER A 160 -7.02 -9.33 -5.03
C SER A 160 -6.49 -10.11 -6.25
N VAL A 161 -6.59 -9.51 -7.45
CA VAL A 161 -6.01 -10.09 -8.68
C VAL A 161 -4.49 -10.15 -8.58
N GLN A 162 -3.84 -9.11 -8.08
CA GLN A 162 -2.39 -9.10 -7.89
C GLN A 162 -1.94 -10.17 -6.89
N ASP A 163 -2.65 -10.35 -5.78
CA ASP A 163 -2.36 -11.40 -4.80
C ASP A 163 -2.53 -12.80 -5.41
N SER A 164 -3.59 -12.99 -6.22
CA SER A 164 -3.85 -14.24 -6.93
C SER A 164 -2.82 -14.58 -8.00
N LEU A 165 -2.28 -13.56 -8.70
CA LEU A 165 -1.21 -13.72 -9.69
C LEU A 165 0.16 -13.96 -9.04
N GLY A 166 0.32 -13.56 -7.78
CA GLY A 166 1.59 -13.58 -7.07
C GLY A 166 2.55 -12.49 -7.54
N THR A 167 3.79 -12.55 -7.05
CA THR A 167 4.85 -11.62 -7.43
C THR A 167 5.82 -12.29 -8.39
N ARG A 168 6.21 -11.56 -9.45
CA ARG A 168 7.27 -12.02 -10.34
C ARG A 168 8.59 -12.03 -9.56
N VAL A 169 9.30 -13.16 -9.60
CA VAL A 169 10.63 -13.30 -9.02
C VAL A 169 11.63 -12.47 -9.82
N THR A 170 12.56 -11.80 -9.14
CA THR A 170 13.49 -10.84 -9.75
C THR A 170 14.49 -11.47 -10.72
N GLU A 171 14.67 -12.79 -10.64
CA GLU A 171 15.55 -13.59 -11.49
C GLU A 171 14.93 -13.89 -12.86
N ASP A 172 13.62 -13.77 -13.00
CA ASP A 172 12.95 -13.91 -14.28
C ASP A 172 13.14 -12.62 -15.09
N VAL A 173 14.12 -12.64 -15.99
CA VAL A 173 14.47 -11.54 -16.90
C VAL A 173 13.63 -11.53 -18.19
N THR A 174 12.66 -12.43 -18.33
CA THR A 174 11.84 -12.54 -19.55
C THR A 174 10.50 -11.85 -19.38
N ASP A 175 10.27 -10.74 -20.08
CA ASP A 175 8.99 -10.03 -20.05
C ASP A 175 7.95 -10.75 -20.91
N ARG A 176 7.57 -11.96 -20.47
CA ARG A 176 6.50 -12.75 -21.08
C ARG A 176 5.21 -12.53 -20.33
N SER A 177 4.12 -12.41 -21.08
CA SER A 177 2.77 -12.49 -20.55
C SER A 177 2.50 -13.92 -20.05
N GLY A 178 1.56 -14.08 -19.12
CA GLY A 178 1.14 -15.41 -18.65
C GLY A 178 0.66 -16.32 -19.80
N PHE A 179 0.12 -15.76 -20.89
CA PHE A 179 -0.23 -16.53 -22.08
C PHE A 179 0.99 -17.05 -22.84
N GLU A 180 2.05 -16.24 -22.95
CA GLU A 180 3.31 -16.65 -23.57
C GLU A 180 4.04 -17.70 -22.74
N ASP A 181 4.01 -17.59 -21.41
CA ASP A 181 4.57 -18.61 -20.53
C ASP A 181 3.79 -19.93 -20.61
N ILE A 182 2.45 -19.88 -20.59
CA ILE A 182 1.62 -21.07 -20.77
C ILE A 182 1.88 -21.70 -22.15
N TYR A 183 2.00 -20.90 -23.20
CA TYR A 183 2.32 -21.39 -24.53
C TYR A 183 3.70 -22.03 -24.57
N TYR A 184 4.73 -21.38 -24.01
CA TYR A 184 6.07 -21.92 -23.90
C TYR A 184 6.10 -23.25 -23.16
N ILE A 185 5.45 -23.34 -21.99
CA ILE A 185 5.33 -24.59 -21.22
C ILE A 185 4.65 -25.68 -22.04
N LYS A 186 3.56 -25.36 -22.76
CA LYS A 186 2.89 -26.33 -23.64
C LYS A 186 3.80 -26.83 -24.76
N THR A 187 4.62 -25.96 -25.34
CA THR A 187 5.60 -26.33 -26.38
C THR A 187 6.71 -27.21 -25.83
N GLU A 188 7.27 -26.88 -24.65
CA GLU A 188 8.33 -27.68 -24.02
C GLU A 188 7.82 -29.05 -23.53
N ILE A 189 6.64 -29.10 -22.90
CA ILE A 189 5.99 -30.36 -22.53
C ILE A 189 5.66 -31.19 -23.78
N GLY A 190 5.20 -30.52 -24.83
CA GLY A 190 4.80 -31.13 -26.09
C GLY A 190 3.49 -31.91 -26.02
N ASN A 191 3.28 -32.72 -27.05
CA ASN A 191 2.09 -33.54 -27.28
C ASN A 191 2.43 -35.02 -27.42
N TYR A 192 1.44 -35.88 -27.18
CA TYR A 192 1.51 -37.30 -27.54
C TYR A 192 1.21 -37.48 -29.02
N THR A 193 1.55 -38.66 -29.56
CA THR A 193 1.17 -39.05 -30.93
C THR A 193 -0.34 -38.95 -31.11
N ASP A 194 -0.77 -38.37 -32.23
CA ASP A 194 -2.17 -38.11 -32.59
C ASP A 194 -2.92 -37.08 -31.73
N TYR A 195 -2.19 -36.26 -30.96
CA TYR A 195 -2.76 -35.13 -30.21
C TYR A 195 -2.01 -33.83 -30.52
N ASP A 196 -2.70 -32.68 -30.46
CA ASP A 196 -2.08 -31.35 -30.51
C ASP A 196 -1.53 -30.91 -29.13
N ILE A 197 -0.86 -29.76 -29.07
CA ILE A 197 -0.31 -29.19 -27.82
C ILE A 197 -1.40 -28.75 -26.81
N ASN A 198 -2.66 -28.69 -27.23
CA ASN A 198 -3.81 -28.37 -26.38
C ASN A 198 -4.54 -29.63 -25.88
N GLY A 199 -4.12 -30.82 -26.34
CA GLY A 199 -4.73 -32.10 -26.00
C GLY A 199 -5.95 -32.49 -26.84
N ASN A 200 -6.19 -31.79 -27.96
CA ASN A 200 -7.19 -32.22 -28.93
C ASN A 200 -6.62 -33.35 -29.79
N VAL A 201 -7.48 -34.26 -30.25
CA VAL A 201 -7.08 -35.32 -31.19
C VAL A 201 -6.77 -34.70 -32.55
N GLU A 202 -5.56 -34.93 -33.04
CA GLU A 202 -5.07 -34.52 -34.35
C GLU A 202 -4.31 -35.68 -34.98
N LEU A 203 -5.01 -36.47 -35.79
CA LEU A 203 -4.46 -37.69 -36.41
C LEU A 203 -3.22 -37.37 -37.25
N ALA A 204 -2.22 -38.25 -37.18
CA ALA A 204 -0.90 -38.11 -37.79
C ALA A 204 -0.06 -36.95 -37.24
N ASN A 205 -0.43 -36.36 -36.11
CA ASN A 205 0.44 -35.44 -35.41
C ASN A 205 1.54 -36.21 -34.66
N ALA A 206 2.80 -35.87 -34.91
CA ALA A 206 3.93 -36.52 -34.28
C ALA A 206 4.06 -36.08 -32.82
N ALA A 207 4.42 -37.00 -31.93
CA ALA A 207 4.75 -36.65 -30.56
C ALA A 207 5.95 -35.68 -30.51
N THR A 208 5.89 -34.68 -29.64
CA THR A 208 6.99 -33.71 -29.44
C THR A 208 7.33 -33.49 -27.97
N GLY A 209 8.41 -32.72 -27.71
CA GLY A 209 8.77 -32.25 -26.38
C GLY A 209 9.15 -33.35 -25.39
N ILE A 210 8.93 -33.07 -24.11
CA ILE A 210 9.20 -34.01 -23.00
C ILE A 210 8.34 -35.28 -23.13
N LYS A 211 7.08 -35.17 -23.55
CA LYS A 211 6.18 -36.33 -23.71
C LYS A 211 6.73 -37.35 -24.71
N SER A 212 7.17 -36.91 -25.89
CA SER A 212 7.80 -37.79 -26.90
C SER A 212 9.05 -38.50 -26.39
N ARG A 213 9.88 -37.78 -25.62
CA ARG A 213 11.09 -38.34 -25.01
C ARG A 213 10.75 -39.42 -23.99
N ILE A 214 9.74 -39.19 -23.15
CA ILE A 214 9.25 -40.19 -22.17
C ILE A 214 8.70 -41.42 -22.90
N GLU A 215 7.92 -41.24 -23.96
CA GLU A 215 7.39 -42.33 -24.78
C GLU A 215 8.53 -43.18 -25.37
N SER A 216 9.53 -42.55 -25.97
CA SER A 216 10.70 -43.21 -26.54
C SER A 216 11.52 -43.99 -25.50
N ILE A 217 11.71 -43.40 -24.31
CA ILE A 217 12.38 -44.07 -23.19
C ILE A 217 11.56 -45.29 -22.75
N SER A 218 10.24 -45.15 -22.62
CA SER A 218 9.35 -46.24 -22.24
C SER A 218 9.43 -47.41 -23.23
N THR A 219 9.41 -47.14 -24.54
CA THR A 219 9.62 -48.16 -25.58
C THR A 219 10.99 -48.85 -25.45
N SER A 220 12.04 -48.09 -25.17
CA SER A 220 13.40 -48.63 -25.01
C SER A 220 13.53 -49.51 -23.77
N VAL A 221 12.93 -49.08 -22.65
CA VAL A 221 12.88 -49.85 -21.40
C VAL A 221 12.15 -51.18 -21.62
N ASN A 222 10.97 -51.15 -22.23
CA ASN A 222 10.21 -52.37 -22.53
C ASN A 222 11.00 -53.32 -23.45
N SER A 223 11.73 -52.77 -24.43
CA SER A 223 12.56 -53.56 -25.34
C SER A 223 13.73 -54.22 -24.60
N ASN A 224 14.38 -53.48 -23.70
CA ASN A 224 15.45 -53.99 -22.86
C ASN A 224 14.94 -55.05 -21.88
N GLU A 225 13.74 -54.86 -21.32
CA GLU A 225 13.08 -55.83 -20.44
C GLU A 225 12.86 -57.17 -21.17
N SER A 226 12.32 -57.14 -22.40
CA SER A 226 12.19 -58.35 -23.22
C SER A 226 13.55 -59.00 -23.53
N ALA A 227 14.57 -58.21 -23.88
CA ALA A 227 15.90 -58.76 -24.17
C ALA A 227 16.56 -59.41 -22.92
N ILE A 228 16.31 -58.87 -21.73
CA ILE A 228 16.77 -59.47 -20.47
C ILE A 228 16.04 -60.78 -20.21
N GLU A 229 14.73 -60.85 -20.46
CA GLU A 229 13.93 -62.08 -20.32
C GLU A 229 14.43 -63.20 -21.26
N ASP A 230 14.74 -62.84 -22.51
CA ASP A 230 15.34 -63.75 -23.49
C ASP A 230 16.73 -64.26 -23.02
N ASN A 231 17.60 -63.35 -22.60
CA ASN A 231 18.92 -63.72 -22.06
C ASN A 231 18.82 -64.63 -20.83
N GLN A 232 17.86 -64.36 -19.93
CA GLN A 232 17.61 -65.20 -18.75
C GLN A 232 17.17 -66.62 -19.15
N THR A 233 16.34 -66.71 -20.20
CA THR A 233 15.92 -67.98 -20.80
C THR A 233 17.11 -68.74 -21.39
N ASP A 234 17.97 -68.06 -22.14
CA ASP A 234 19.14 -68.68 -22.77
C ASP A 234 20.21 -69.10 -21.75
N ILE A 235 20.46 -68.30 -20.71
CA ILE A 235 21.30 -68.70 -19.56
C ILE A 235 20.75 -69.96 -18.90
N THR A 236 19.42 -70.06 -18.76
CA THR A 236 18.79 -71.26 -18.19
C THR A 236 19.02 -72.49 -19.06
N LYS A 237 18.89 -72.36 -20.40
CA LYS A 237 19.22 -73.45 -21.34
C LYS A 237 20.69 -73.84 -21.28
N LEU A 238 21.61 -72.86 -21.26
CA LEU A 238 23.06 -73.12 -21.16
C LEU A 238 23.41 -73.83 -19.85
N LYS A 239 22.80 -73.43 -18.72
CA LYS A 239 22.98 -74.15 -17.44
C LYS A 239 22.51 -75.60 -17.52
N GLN A 240 21.39 -75.86 -18.21
CA GLN A 240 20.93 -77.23 -18.44
C GLN A 240 21.89 -78.00 -19.34
N GLN A 241 22.37 -77.40 -20.43
CA GLN A 241 23.35 -78.00 -21.34
C GLN A 241 24.67 -78.33 -20.64
N VAL A 242 25.26 -77.38 -19.90
CA VAL A 242 26.48 -77.62 -19.12
C VAL A 242 26.26 -78.71 -18.05
N GLY A 243 25.07 -78.77 -17.45
CA GLY A 243 24.72 -79.84 -16.51
C GLY A 243 24.45 -81.20 -17.16
N SER A 244 24.08 -81.22 -18.45
CA SER A 244 23.79 -82.44 -19.22
C SER A 244 24.96 -82.95 -20.07
N ASP A 245 25.88 -82.07 -20.44
CA ASP A 245 27.09 -82.41 -21.18
C ASP A 245 28.07 -83.12 -20.23
N GLU A 246 28.73 -84.17 -20.72
CA GLU A 246 29.70 -85.02 -20.00
C GLU A 246 30.90 -84.26 -19.39
N LEU A 247 30.98 -82.93 -19.56
CA LEU A 247 31.96 -82.08 -18.88
C LEU A 247 31.52 -81.63 -17.47
N GLY A 248 30.22 -81.55 -17.21
CA GLY A 248 29.67 -81.10 -15.92
C GLY A 248 29.07 -82.21 -15.05
N SER A 249 28.86 -83.40 -15.60
CA SER A 249 28.38 -84.54 -14.82
C SER A 249 29.54 -85.22 -14.09
N GLU A 250 29.35 -85.52 -12.80
CA GLU A 250 30.28 -86.31 -11.99
C GLU A 250 30.64 -87.64 -12.70
N THR A 251 29.70 -88.18 -13.47
CA THR A 251 29.85 -89.36 -14.32
C THR A 251 30.76 -89.17 -15.53
N GLY A 252 30.80 -87.99 -16.16
CA GLY A 252 31.67 -87.72 -17.30
C GLY A 252 33.11 -87.42 -16.89
N LEU A 253 33.29 -86.73 -15.76
CA LEU A 253 34.59 -86.61 -15.08
C LEU A 253 35.08 -87.97 -14.57
N GLU A 254 34.23 -88.81 -14.00
CA GLU A 254 34.56 -90.19 -13.61
C GLU A 254 34.96 -91.05 -14.82
N LEU A 255 34.27 -90.93 -15.97
CA LEU A 255 34.62 -91.70 -17.16
C LEU A 255 35.98 -91.29 -17.72
N ARG A 256 36.28 -89.99 -17.79
CA ARG A 256 37.60 -89.50 -18.23
C ARG A 256 38.70 -89.86 -17.25
N THR A 257 38.42 -89.81 -15.95
CA THR A 257 39.35 -90.26 -14.91
C THR A 257 39.63 -91.75 -15.04
N LYS A 258 38.60 -92.59 -15.23
CA LYS A 258 38.77 -94.03 -15.49
C LYS A 258 39.49 -94.33 -16.79
N VAL A 259 39.24 -93.57 -17.87
CA VAL A 259 39.96 -93.74 -19.14
C VAL A 259 41.44 -93.35 -18.98
N LEU A 260 41.74 -92.27 -18.26
CA LEU A 260 43.12 -91.89 -17.92
C LEU A 260 43.80 -92.91 -17.01
N GLU A 261 43.11 -93.42 -15.99
CA GLU A 261 43.60 -94.49 -15.12
C GLU A 261 43.89 -95.77 -15.91
N THR A 262 43.00 -96.15 -16.82
CA THR A 262 43.18 -97.33 -17.70
C THR A 262 44.33 -97.13 -18.69
N GLU A 263 44.52 -95.91 -19.20
CA GLU A 263 45.62 -95.59 -20.12
C GLU A 263 46.96 -95.51 -19.37
N ILE A 264 46.98 -95.01 -18.13
CA ILE A 264 48.13 -95.07 -17.22
C ILE A 264 48.48 -96.53 -16.89
N GLU A 265 47.49 -97.39 -16.62
CA GLU A 265 47.69 -98.83 -16.43
C GLU A 265 48.22 -99.51 -17.70
N ARG A 266 47.77 -99.12 -18.89
CA ARG A 266 48.34 -99.58 -20.17
C ARG A 266 49.79 -99.12 -20.36
N MET A 267 50.11 -97.87 -20.02
CA MET A 267 51.47 -97.34 -20.09
C MET A 267 52.41 -98.04 -19.10
N LEU A 268 51.93 -98.43 -17.92
CA LEU A 268 52.66 -99.22 -16.93
C LEU A 268 52.80 -100.71 -17.31
N SER A 269 51.88 -101.23 -18.14
CA SER A 269 51.90 -102.61 -18.63
C SER A 269 52.91 -102.86 -19.76
N TYR A 270 53.16 -101.85 -20.62
CA TYR A 270 54.05 -101.98 -21.78
C TYR A 270 55.50 -101.53 -21.55
N GLY A 271 55.80 -100.82 -20.46
CA GLY A 271 57.16 -100.45 -20.07
C GLY A 271 57.54 -101.11 -18.75
N GLY A 272 58.37 -102.15 -18.80
CA GLY A 272 58.86 -102.88 -17.63
C GLY A 272 59.74 -102.05 -16.69
N ILE A 273 59.14 -101.10 -15.96
CA ILE A 273 59.75 -100.37 -14.86
C ILE A 273 58.86 -100.58 -13.63
N ARG A 274 59.26 -101.54 -12.80
CA ARG A 274 58.75 -101.66 -11.43
C ARG A 274 59.41 -100.59 -10.58
N LEU A 275 58.73 -99.47 -10.35
CA LEU A 275 59.02 -98.60 -9.21
C LEU A 275 58.23 -99.11 -8.01
N SER A 276 58.93 -99.88 -7.18
CA SER A 276 58.53 -100.16 -5.81
C SER A 276 58.78 -98.90 -4.99
N VAL A 277 57.71 -98.32 -4.43
CA VAL A 277 57.81 -97.43 -3.29
C VAL A 277 56.86 -97.95 -2.22
N ASN A 278 57.41 -98.85 -1.39
CA ASN A 278 56.93 -99.01 -0.03
C ASN A 278 57.72 -98.01 0.82
N ASN A 279 57.02 -97.08 1.47
CA ASN A 279 57.38 -96.68 2.83
C ASN A 279 56.21 -95.98 3.53
N SER A 280 55.83 -96.60 4.64
CA SER A 280 55.11 -96.06 5.79
C SER A 280 55.63 -94.68 6.20
N GLN A 281 54.78 -93.81 6.79
CA GLN A 281 55.01 -93.27 8.14
C GLN A 281 53.83 -92.40 8.61
N THR A 282 53.07 -92.95 9.56
CA THR A 282 52.36 -92.19 10.59
C THR A 282 53.39 -91.51 11.49
N ALA A 283 53.15 -90.25 11.86
CA ALA A 283 53.87 -89.38 12.82
C ALA A 283 54.89 -88.38 12.24
N ILE A 284 54.44 -87.13 12.01
CA ILE A 284 55.18 -85.91 12.34
C ILE A 284 54.16 -84.84 12.79
N ASN A 285 53.84 -84.84 14.08
CA ASN A 285 53.55 -83.62 14.83
C ASN A 285 54.90 -83.16 15.43
N GLN A 286 55.15 -81.86 15.44
CA GLN A 286 56.32 -81.18 16.03
C GLN A 286 57.68 -81.38 15.32
N ALA A 287 57.95 -80.51 14.33
CA ALA A 287 59.22 -79.80 14.18
C ALA A 287 59.02 -78.73 13.10
N GLY A 288 59.35 -77.48 13.43
CA GLY A 288 59.30 -76.36 12.50
C GLY A 288 60.20 -76.64 11.29
N VAL A 289 59.58 -76.66 10.11
CA VAL A 289 60.27 -76.56 8.83
C VAL A 289 59.67 -75.32 8.15
N PHE A 290 60.46 -74.25 8.19
CA PHE A 290 60.25 -73.07 7.37
C PHE A 290 60.41 -73.47 5.91
N VAL A 291 59.30 -73.49 5.18
CA VAL A 291 59.30 -73.47 3.72
C VAL A 291 59.29 -71.98 3.34
N PRO A 292 60.31 -71.45 2.64
CA PRO A 292 60.19 -70.13 2.04
C PRO A 292 59.17 -70.26 0.90
N MET A 293 57.92 -69.94 1.22
CA MET A 293 56.93 -69.66 0.19
C MET A 293 57.25 -68.25 -0.29
N VAL A 294 57.86 -68.16 -1.48
CA VAL A 294 57.89 -66.92 -2.24
C VAL A 294 56.44 -66.67 -2.66
N ILE A 295 55.78 -65.77 -1.93
CA ILE A 295 54.44 -65.29 -2.25
C ILE A 295 54.65 -64.15 -3.25
N ASP A 296 54.36 -64.42 -4.52
CA ASP A 296 54.48 -63.43 -5.60
C ASP A 296 53.13 -62.77 -5.93
N ASP A 297 52.07 -63.00 -5.16
CA ASP A 297 50.75 -62.44 -5.39
C ASP A 297 49.99 -62.11 -4.09
N THR A 298 49.11 -61.10 -4.19
CA THR A 298 48.20 -60.55 -3.16
C THR A 298 47.73 -61.56 -2.12
N VAL A 299 48.00 -61.27 -0.83
CA VAL A 299 47.47 -62.03 0.31
C VAL A 299 46.17 -61.38 0.77
N GLU A 300 45.07 -62.10 0.66
CA GLU A 300 43.79 -61.72 1.26
C GLU A 300 43.63 -62.42 2.61
N MET A 301 43.61 -61.64 3.70
CA MET A 301 43.23 -62.12 5.02
C MET A 301 41.89 -61.50 5.41
N SER A 302 40.84 -62.32 5.46
CA SER A 302 39.54 -61.95 6.02
C SER A 302 39.41 -62.59 7.42
N VAL A 303 39.20 -61.74 8.43
CA VAL A 303 38.98 -62.19 9.81
C VAL A 303 37.55 -61.81 10.19
N ASN A 304 36.67 -62.81 10.27
CA ASN A 304 35.26 -62.59 10.57
C ASN A 304 35.01 -62.79 12.08
N ARG A 305 34.86 -61.69 12.84
CA ARG A 305 34.50 -61.72 14.27
C ARG A 305 33.60 -60.55 14.67
N ASN A 306 32.59 -60.87 15.49
CA ASN A 306 31.72 -59.88 16.13
C ASN A 306 32.43 -59.28 17.36
N VAL A 307 32.88 -58.03 17.29
CA VAL A 307 33.51 -57.32 18.42
C VAL A 307 32.59 -56.21 18.93
N THR A 308 32.22 -56.26 20.21
CA THR A 308 31.50 -55.18 20.91
C THR A 308 32.51 -54.25 21.55
N ILE A 309 32.59 -52.99 21.11
CA ILE A 309 33.73 -52.12 21.43
C ILE A 309 33.73 -51.69 22.92
N GLY A 310 34.79 -52.10 23.60
CA GLY A 310 35.39 -51.39 24.74
C GLY A 310 36.91 -51.42 24.57
N ALA A 311 37.46 -50.48 23.78
CA ALA A 311 38.90 -50.25 23.57
C ALA A 311 39.80 -51.50 23.61
N GLU A 312 39.66 -52.40 22.64
CA GLU A 312 40.63 -53.49 22.42
C GLU A 312 41.36 -53.27 21.09
N GLU A 313 42.69 -53.44 21.11
CA GLU A 313 43.56 -53.42 19.93
C GLU A 313 43.52 -54.81 19.27
N GLU A 314 43.19 -54.88 17.98
CA GLU A 314 43.41 -56.10 17.20
C GLU A 314 44.69 -55.97 16.37
N THR A 315 45.55 -56.98 16.49
CA THR A 315 46.85 -57.05 15.83
C THR A 315 46.81 -58.19 14.82
N ALA A 316 47.00 -57.89 13.53
CA ALA A 316 47.18 -58.89 12.50
C ALA A 316 48.68 -59.07 12.23
N ILE A 317 49.24 -60.21 12.63
CA ILE A 317 50.67 -60.48 12.40
C ILE A 317 50.82 -61.02 10.97
N ILE A 318 51.48 -60.25 10.11
CA ILE A 318 51.81 -60.66 8.74
C ILE A 318 53.33 -60.65 8.63
N ALA A 319 53.94 -61.84 8.55
CA ALA A 319 55.37 -61.95 8.31
C ALA A 319 55.66 -61.72 6.82
N THR A 320 56.07 -60.50 6.46
CA THR A 320 56.51 -60.17 5.09
C THR A 320 58.03 -60.33 4.95
N THR A 321 58.48 -60.70 3.76
CA THR A 321 59.88 -60.55 3.33
C THR A 321 60.06 -59.15 2.74
N GLY A 322 60.98 -58.34 3.27
CA GLY A 322 61.04 -56.88 3.11
C GLY A 322 60.72 -56.31 1.72
N GLY A 323 59.95 -55.22 1.70
CA GLY A 323 59.44 -54.59 0.48
C GLY A 323 58.57 -53.35 0.77
N ALA A 324 58.26 -52.56 -0.27
CA ALA A 324 57.26 -51.51 -0.19
C ALA A 324 55.88 -52.11 -0.50
N TYR A 325 54.92 -51.90 0.39
CA TYR A 325 53.58 -52.45 0.26
C TYR A 325 52.53 -51.35 0.36
N VAL A 326 51.43 -51.52 -0.38
CA VAL A 326 50.22 -50.71 -0.24
C VAL A 326 49.23 -51.50 0.61
N VAL A 327 48.71 -50.85 1.65
CA VAL A 327 47.74 -51.44 2.57
C VAL A 327 46.37 -50.87 2.25
N HIS A 328 45.43 -51.68 1.80
CA HIS A 328 44.02 -51.29 1.70
C HIS A 328 43.25 -51.90 2.88
N ALA A 329 42.33 -51.15 3.47
CA ALA A 329 41.52 -51.65 4.58
C ALA A 329 40.05 -51.38 4.29
N SER A 330 39.19 -52.40 4.41
CA SER A 330 37.75 -52.22 4.33
C SER A 330 37.11 -52.66 5.65
N VAL A 331 36.17 -51.85 6.17
CA VAL A 331 35.46 -52.17 7.41
C VAL A 331 33.96 -52.08 7.20
N LEU A 332 33.25 -53.11 7.62
CA LEU A 332 31.80 -53.15 7.66
C LEU A 332 31.31 -52.91 9.09
N LEU A 333 30.57 -51.81 9.27
CA LEU A 333 29.99 -51.44 10.56
C LEU A 333 28.48 -51.68 10.54
N LYS A 334 27.93 -52.26 11.60
CA LYS A 334 26.47 -52.36 11.73
C LYS A 334 25.98 -51.47 12.86
N ASN A 335 25.39 -50.34 12.49
CA ASN A 335 24.59 -49.52 13.38
C ASN A 335 23.53 -48.75 12.59
N THR A 336 22.32 -48.67 13.13
CA THR A 336 21.12 -48.13 12.46
C THR A 336 21.02 -46.59 12.50
N ASN A 337 22.04 -45.85 12.98
CA ASN A 337 22.01 -44.38 13.06
C ASN A 337 23.41 -43.72 12.93
N LEU A 338 24.09 -43.88 11.80
CA LEU A 338 25.45 -43.35 11.57
C LEU A 338 25.52 -42.11 10.65
N ASN A 339 24.42 -41.37 10.48
CA ASN A 339 24.39 -40.17 9.61
C ASN A 339 25.49 -39.16 10.00
N ASN A 340 26.38 -38.85 9.06
CA ASN A 340 27.49 -37.87 9.19
C ASN A 340 28.62 -38.20 10.17
N GLN A 341 28.81 -39.46 10.55
CA GLN A 341 29.96 -39.84 11.38
C GLN A 341 31.20 -40.16 10.54
N TRP A 342 32.37 -39.87 11.12
CA TRP A 342 33.68 -40.14 10.55
C TRP A 342 34.40 -41.18 11.40
N ALA A 343 34.93 -42.21 10.74
CA ALA A 343 35.84 -43.17 11.34
C ALA A 343 37.28 -42.78 10.98
N GLU A 344 38.15 -42.68 11.98
CA GLU A 344 39.59 -42.53 11.83
C GLU A 344 40.25 -43.90 11.90
N PHE A 345 41.02 -44.23 10.87
CA PHE A 345 41.81 -45.44 10.77
C PHE A 345 43.28 -45.06 10.93
N GLN A 346 43.93 -45.61 11.95
CA GLN A 346 45.34 -45.39 12.21
C GLN A 346 46.10 -46.69 12.06
N VAL A 347 47.11 -46.69 11.21
CA VAL A 347 47.97 -47.86 10.99
C VAL A 347 49.11 -47.84 12.00
N TYR A 348 49.39 -49.01 12.57
CA TYR A 348 50.49 -49.24 13.50
C TYR A 348 51.49 -50.18 12.86
N LYS A 349 52.77 -49.93 13.11
CA LYS A 349 53.90 -50.79 12.77
C LYS A 349 54.62 -51.15 14.06
N ASN A 350 54.70 -52.44 14.40
CA ASN A 350 55.28 -52.95 15.65
C ASN A 350 54.71 -52.24 16.91
N GLY A 351 53.39 -52.02 16.93
CA GLY A 351 52.71 -51.34 18.04
C GLY A 351 52.93 -49.82 18.13
N LEU A 352 53.63 -49.20 17.16
CA LEU A 352 53.80 -47.75 17.08
C LEU A 352 52.99 -47.15 15.92
N PRO A 353 52.33 -45.99 16.09
CA PRO A 353 51.59 -45.35 15.00
C PRO A 353 52.53 -44.97 13.86
N THR A 354 52.19 -45.31 12.62
CA THR A 354 53.00 -44.95 11.45
C THR A 354 52.86 -43.48 11.04
N GLY A 355 51.92 -42.75 11.66
CA GLY A 355 51.54 -41.39 11.27
C GLY A 355 50.58 -41.34 10.08
N ILE A 356 50.24 -42.49 9.51
CA ILE A 356 49.28 -42.60 8.41
C ILE A 356 47.89 -42.75 9.02
N ASN A 357 47.11 -41.68 8.91
CA ASN A 357 45.72 -41.65 9.31
C ASN A 357 44.85 -41.53 8.06
N ALA A 358 43.75 -42.27 8.04
CA ALA A 358 42.78 -42.19 6.97
C ALA A 358 41.38 -42.00 7.57
N TYR A 359 40.55 -41.21 6.89
CA TYR A 359 39.21 -40.87 7.37
C TYR A 359 38.18 -41.37 6.36
N ALA A 360 37.26 -42.24 6.81
CA ALA A 360 36.13 -42.66 5.99
C ALA A 360 34.83 -42.05 6.52
N ARG A 361 33.99 -41.59 5.60
CA ARG A 361 32.61 -41.19 5.91
C ARG A 361 31.73 -42.43 5.83
N LEU A 362 30.92 -42.64 6.86
CA LEU A 362 30.02 -43.79 6.93
C LEU A 362 28.70 -43.49 6.20
N TYR A 363 28.26 -44.43 5.36
CA TYR A 363 26.97 -44.35 4.66
C TYR A 363 25.84 -44.98 5.49
N ASN A 364 24.59 -44.64 5.16
CA ASN A 364 23.40 -45.07 5.92
C ASN A 364 23.15 -46.59 5.93
N ASP A 365 23.82 -47.33 5.06
CA ASP A 365 23.81 -48.80 5.03
C ASP A 365 24.90 -49.43 5.91
N GLY A 366 25.65 -48.62 6.67
CA GLY A 366 26.72 -49.06 7.56
C GLY A 366 28.05 -49.34 6.85
N ARG A 367 28.13 -49.13 5.53
CA ARG A 367 29.35 -49.39 4.76
C ARG A 367 30.25 -48.15 4.77
N GLY A 368 31.53 -48.37 5.05
CA GLY A 368 32.58 -47.39 4.86
C GLY A 368 33.69 -48.03 4.03
N TYR A 369 33.94 -47.49 2.84
CA TYR A 369 35.09 -47.91 2.04
C TYR A 369 36.24 -46.94 2.30
N LEU A 370 37.39 -47.48 2.60
CA LEU A 370 38.62 -46.73 2.78
C LEU A 370 39.64 -47.26 1.79
N ASP A 371 40.19 -46.35 0.98
CA ASP A 371 41.32 -46.64 0.11
C ASP A 371 42.51 -45.81 0.63
N MET A 372 43.51 -46.48 1.20
CA MET A 372 44.70 -45.82 1.70
C MET A 372 45.77 -45.87 0.61
N ALA A 373 46.09 -44.71 0.04
CA ALA A 373 46.98 -44.62 -1.12
C ALA A 373 48.46 -44.42 -0.77
N GLU A 374 48.84 -44.47 0.51
CA GLU A 374 50.23 -44.23 0.93
C GLU A 374 50.99 -45.55 1.18
N PRO A 375 52.11 -45.80 0.49
CA PRO A 375 52.89 -47.01 0.66
C PRO A 375 53.63 -47.03 2.00
N ILE A 376 53.64 -48.19 2.64
CA ILE A 376 54.37 -48.45 3.89
C ILE A 376 55.56 -49.35 3.56
N LEU A 377 56.76 -48.92 3.96
CA LEU A 377 57.96 -49.76 3.89
C LEU A 377 57.96 -50.75 5.05
N LEU A 378 57.92 -52.04 4.72
CA LEU A 378 57.99 -53.14 5.67
C LEU A 378 59.35 -53.82 5.58
N GLU A 379 59.94 -54.06 6.73
CA GLU A 379 61.13 -54.88 6.95
C GLU A 379 60.70 -56.26 7.44
N ASP A 380 61.62 -57.23 7.37
CA ASP A 380 61.36 -58.60 7.82
C ASP A 380 60.88 -58.60 9.27
N GLN A 381 59.72 -59.24 9.53
CA GLN A 381 59.09 -59.40 10.85
C GLN A 381 58.29 -58.20 11.38
N ASP A 382 57.99 -57.19 10.56
CA ASP A 382 57.13 -56.10 11.01
C ASP A 382 55.66 -56.52 11.22
N GLU A 383 55.10 -56.19 12.38
CA GLU A 383 53.68 -56.37 12.69
C GLU A 383 52.86 -55.15 12.27
N ILE A 384 51.77 -55.36 11.52
CA ILE A 384 50.84 -54.27 11.16
C ILE A 384 49.56 -54.38 11.98
N GLY A 385 49.25 -53.33 12.73
CA GLY A 385 47.97 -53.16 13.42
C GLY A 385 47.10 -52.12 12.74
N LEU A 386 45.78 -52.31 12.79
CA LEU A 386 44.81 -51.28 12.41
C LEU A 386 44.01 -50.90 13.65
N ARG A 387 44.06 -49.62 14.03
CA ARG A 387 43.17 -49.09 15.06
C ARG A 387 42.08 -48.27 14.40
N VAL A 388 40.83 -48.58 14.73
CA VAL A 388 39.66 -47.82 14.29
C VAL A 388 39.13 -46.99 15.46
N THR A 389 39.14 -45.67 15.31
CA THR A 389 38.58 -44.74 16.29
C THR A 389 37.34 -44.07 15.69
N LEU A 390 36.20 -44.23 16.35
CA LEU A 390 34.95 -43.58 15.94
C LEU A 390 34.82 -42.24 16.66
N SER A 391 34.65 -41.16 15.91
CA SER A 391 34.42 -39.84 16.48
C SER A 391 32.91 -39.56 16.61
N ASN A 392 32.46 -39.03 17.75
CA ASN A 392 31.07 -38.63 18.03
C ASN A 392 29.99 -39.74 18.04
N THR A 393 30.25 -40.91 18.63
CA THR A 393 29.21 -41.94 18.82
C THR A 393 28.54 -41.85 20.20
N THR A 394 27.25 -41.53 20.24
CA THR A 394 26.36 -41.90 21.36
C THR A 394 25.68 -43.22 21.03
N GLY A 395 26.33 -44.34 21.34
CA GLY A 395 25.76 -45.69 21.15
C GLY A 395 26.82 -46.77 20.94
N ASN A 396 26.48 -48.02 21.26
CA ASN A 396 27.34 -49.18 20.99
C ASN A 396 27.42 -49.40 19.47
N VAL A 397 28.63 -49.42 18.92
CA VAL A 397 28.91 -49.81 17.54
C VAL A 397 29.58 -51.18 17.55
N THR A 398 29.13 -52.07 16.69
CA THR A 398 29.72 -53.41 16.50
C THR A 398 30.35 -53.44 15.11
N ILE A 399 31.63 -53.83 15.05
CA ILE A 399 32.30 -54.17 13.79
C ILE A 399 31.86 -55.59 13.43
N GLU A 400 31.24 -55.76 12.26
CA GLU A 400 30.81 -57.09 11.80
C GLU A 400 31.90 -57.78 10.99
N ASP A 401 32.63 -57.01 10.17
CA ASP A 401 33.66 -57.55 9.31
C ASP A 401 34.75 -56.50 9.05
N TYR A 402 35.99 -56.95 8.90
CA TYR A 402 37.06 -56.14 8.35
C TYR A 402 37.99 -57.00 7.50
N SER A 403 38.49 -56.39 6.44
CA SER A 403 39.50 -56.99 5.56
C SER A 403 40.68 -56.05 5.45
N LEU A 404 41.88 -56.59 5.61
CA LEU A 404 43.13 -55.91 5.36
C LEU A 404 43.76 -56.54 4.12
N PHE A 405 43.96 -55.74 3.09
CA PHE A 405 44.61 -56.12 1.86
C PHE A 405 46.01 -55.52 1.87
N ILE A 406 47.03 -56.35 1.65
CA ILE A 406 48.39 -55.87 1.45
C ILE A 406 48.81 -56.30 0.06
N SER A 407 49.07 -55.32 -0.80
CA SER A 407 49.61 -55.56 -2.14
C SER A 407 51.08 -55.14 -2.18
N PRO A 408 51.97 -55.91 -2.80
CA PRO A 408 53.27 -55.38 -3.21
C PRO A 408 53.05 -54.18 -4.13
N MET A 409 53.94 -53.18 -4.04
CA MET A 409 53.93 -52.00 -4.88
C MET A 409 54.60 -52.23 -6.23
#